data_AF-A0A1Z8V7N2-F1
#
_entry.id   AF-A0A1Z8V7N2-F1
#
_cell.length_a   1.000
_cell.length_b   1.000
_cell.length_c   1.000
_cell.angle_alpha   90.00
_cell.angle_beta   90.00
_cell.angle_gamma   90.00
#
_symmetry.space_group_name_H-M   'P 1'
#
loop_
_entity.id
_entity.type
_entity.pdbx_description
1 polymer ?
#
loop_
_entity_poly.entity_id
_entity_poly.type
_entity_poly.pdbx_seq_one_letter_code
_entity_poly.pdbx_strand_id
1 'polypeptide(L)'
;MSDSVQNQDKAPYQEFSERLTDAMLEAGYAAREGSWSRLPVEIEPLRREAQAKSLTTARKYLEGEALPRRHRLERIAEWLNVNPDWLGSGVGPRNASEQWAQSEDLPAEALALARAWAALPLHYREPIRSSIILASIVDSLPEESKELPPAAAGLERRRKSRKTHE
;
A
#
# COMPACT_ATOMS: atom_id res chain seq x y z
N MET A 1 -29.98 -8.85 36.00
CA MET A 1 -30.83 -8.36 34.90
C MET A 1 -30.35 -6.94 34.62
N SER A 2 -29.73 -6.59 33.51
CA SER A 2 -29.53 -7.25 32.24
C SER A 2 -28.42 -6.51 31.50
N ASP A 3 -27.26 -7.12 31.28
CA ASP A 3 -26.22 -6.64 30.34
C ASP A 3 -25.74 -7.83 29.50
N SER A 4 -26.70 -8.44 28.81
CA SER A 4 -26.45 -9.58 27.92
C SER A 4 -27.30 -9.45 26.67
N VAL A 5 -27.14 -8.35 25.93
CA VAL A 5 -27.65 -8.21 24.57
C VAL A 5 -26.74 -7.22 23.86
N GLN A 6 -25.78 -7.71 23.06
CA GLN A 6 -25.09 -7.09 21.90
C GLN A 6 -23.74 -7.79 21.66
N ASN A 7 -23.73 -9.12 21.57
CA ASN A 7 -22.56 -9.84 21.05
C ASN A 7 -22.98 -11.15 20.37
N GLN A 8 -23.94 -11.05 19.45
CA GLN A 8 -24.26 -12.11 18.51
C GLN A 8 -24.36 -11.43 17.14
N ASP A 9 -23.66 -12.00 16.16
CA ASP A 9 -23.64 -11.62 14.72
C ASP A 9 -22.51 -10.73 14.20
N LYS A 10 -21.34 -10.65 14.87
CA LYS A 10 -20.11 -10.23 14.14
C LYS A 10 -19.50 -11.43 13.42
N ALA A 11 -19.27 -11.29 12.12
CA ALA A 11 -18.56 -12.30 11.33
C ALA A 11 -17.17 -12.56 11.94
N PRO A 12 -16.65 -13.79 11.89
CA PRO A 12 -15.42 -14.17 12.60
C PRO A 12 -14.19 -13.37 12.19
N TYR A 13 -14.18 -12.78 10.98
CA TYR A 13 -13.10 -11.96 10.44
C TYR A 13 -13.56 -10.55 10.08
N GLN A 14 -14.49 -9.99 10.87
CA GLN A 14 -15.05 -8.66 10.66
C GLN A 14 -13.96 -7.57 10.53
N GLU A 15 -12.99 -7.55 11.45
CA GLU A 15 -11.92 -6.53 11.43
C GLU A 15 -11.00 -6.65 10.20
N PHE A 16 -10.73 -7.87 9.73
CA PHE A 16 -10.00 -8.09 8.48
C PHE A 16 -10.80 -7.55 7.29
N SER A 17 -12.10 -7.80 7.27
CA SER A 17 -13.01 -7.36 6.23
C SER A 17 -13.09 -5.83 6.12
N GLU A 18 -13.11 -5.16 7.28
CA GLU A 18 -13.07 -3.70 7.39
C GLU A 18 -11.76 -3.15 6.81
N ARG A 19 -10.60 -3.65 7.27
CA ARG A 19 -9.28 -3.24 6.72
C ARG A 19 -9.15 -3.49 5.22
N LEU A 20 -9.65 -4.63 4.73
CA LEU A 20 -9.64 -4.96 3.32
C LEU A 20 -10.51 -3.98 2.52
N THR A 21 -11.69 -3.66 3.03
CA THR A 21 -12.61 -2.70 2.41
C THR A 21 -11.98 -1.32 2.34
N ASP A 22 -11.41 -0.84 3.44
CA ASP A 22 -10.76 0.48 3.52
C ASP A 22 -9.56 0.56 2.56
N ALA A 23 -8.72 -0.47 2.51
CA ALA A 23 -7.61 -0.55 1.56
C ALA A 23 -8.07 -0.57 0.10
N MET A 24 -9.17 -1.25 -0.21
CA MET A 24 -9.75 -1.24 -1.55
C MET A 24 -10.36 0.11 -1.93
N LEU A 25 -11.02 0.80 -0.99
CA LEU A 25 -11.57 2.14 -1.22
C LEU A 25 -10.47 3.16 -1.52
N GLU A 26 -9.39 3.15 -0.75
CA GLU A 26 -8.25 4.04 -0.95
C GLU A 26 -7.51 3.77 -2.27
N ALA A 27 -7.44 2.50 -2.67
CA ALA A 27 -6.91 2.11 -3.98
C ALA A 27 -7.86 2.42 -5.15
N GLY A 28 -9.04 3.00 -4.89
CA GLY A 28 -9.99 3.45 -5.91
C GLY A 28 -10.93 2.36 -6.44
N TYR A 29 -11.09 1.25 -5.72
CA TYR A 29 -11.98 0.14 -6.09
C TYR A 29 -13.38 0.25 -5.45
N ALA A 30 -13.86 1.48 -5.24
CA ALA A 30 -15.23 1.72 -4.80
C ALA A 30 -16.26 1.12 -5.78
N ALA A 31 -17.37 0.63 -5.25
CA ALA A 31 -18.45 0.13 -6.08
C ALA A 31 -18.98 1.26 -6.98
N ARG A 32 -19.21 0.95 -8.26
CA ARG A 32 -19.84 1.89 -9.20
C ARG A 32 -21.22 2.34 -8.72
N GLU A 33 -21.55 3.61 -8.96
CA GLU A 33 -22.89 4.14 -8.72
C GLU A 33 -23.94 3.30 -9.46
N GLY A 34 -24.98 2.84 -8.75
CA GLY A 34 -26.00 1.95 -9.28
C GLY A 34 -25.63 0.45 -9.30
N SER A 35 -24.50 0.06 -8.71
CA SER A 35 -24.19 -1.34 -8.45
C SER A 35 -25.23 -1.97 -7.52
N TRP A 36 -25.80 -3.10 -7.93
CA TRP A 36 -26.77 -3.87 -7.14
C TRP A 36 -26.11 -4.66 -5.98
N SER A 37 -24.77 -4.65 -5.91
CA SER A 37 -24.04 -5.26 -4.82
C SER A 37 -24.23 -4.43 -3.55
N ARG A 38 -24.57 -5.09 -2.43
CA ARG A 38 -24.60 -4.46 -1.09
C ARG A 38 -23.21 -4.13 -0.54
N LEU A 39 -22.15 -4.51 -1.27
CA LEU A 39 -20.77 -4.28 -0.86
C LEU A 39 -20.28 -2.91 -1.34
N PRO A 40 -19.50 -2.20 -0.51
CA PRO A 40 -18.99 -0.86 -0.84
C PRO A 40 -17.88 -0.86 -1.91
N VAL A 41 -17.35 -2.02 -2.28
CA VAL A 41 -16.21 -2.17 -3.20
C VAL A 41 -16.47 -3.20 -4.31
N GLU A 42 -15.71 -3.11 -5.40
CA GLU A 42 -15.82 -4.04 -6.53
C GLU A 42 -15.23 -5.42 -6.20
N ILE A 43 -16.06 -6.47 -6.33
CA ILE A 43 -15.66 -7.86 -6.01
C ILE A 43 -14.73 -8.46 -7.07
N GLU A 44 -14.90 -8.07 -8.34
CA GLU A 44 -14.19 -8.71 -9.46
C GLU A 44 -12.68 -8.42 -9.48
N PRO A 45 -12.20 -7.19 -9.20
CA PRO A 45 -10.78 -6.92 -8.95
C PRO A 45 -10.22 -7.79 -7.82
N LEU A 46 -10.91 -7.86 -6.67
CA LEU A 46 -10.48 -8.67 -5.54
C LEU A 46 -10.39 -10.16 -5.91
N ARG A 47 -11.39 -10.70 -6.63
CA ARG A 47 -11.38 -12.09 -7.09
C ARG A 47 -10.15 -12.40 -7.95
N ARG A 48 -9.84 -11.52 -8.90
CA ARG A 48 -8.74 -11.70 -9.84
C ARG A 48 -7.40 -11.67 -9.12
N GLU A 49 -7.16 -10.67 -8.27
CA GLU A 49 -5.85 -10.48 -7.62
C GLU A 49 -5.60 -11.49 -6.51
N ALA A 50 -6.64 -11.82 -5.73
CA ALA A 50 -6.60 -12.90 -4.75
C ALA A 50 -6.50 -14.30 -5.39
N GLN A 51 -6.66 -14.41 -6.72
CA GLN A 51 -6.85 -15.67 -7.44
C GLN A 51 -7.91 -16.55 -6.79
N ALA A 52 -9.02 -15.93 -6.37
CA ALA A 52 -10.12 -16.63 -5.76
C ALA A 52 -10.82 -17.50 -6.81
N LYS A 53 -11.15 -18.74 -6.45
CA LYS A 53 -11.81 -19.71 -7.35
C LYS A 53 -13.17 -19.23 -7.87
N SER A 54 -13.83 -18.34 -7.13
CA SER A 54 -15.16 -17.81 -7.46
C SER A 54 -15.37 -16.41 -6.87
N LEU A 55 -16.33 -15.68 -7.44
CA LEU A 55 -16.84 -14.42 -6.88
C LEU A 55 -17.32 -14.60 -5.44
N THR A 56 -18.01 -15.71 -5.13
CA THR A 56 -18.47 -16.04 -3.78
C THR A 56 -17.33 -16.13 -2.78
N THR A 57 -16.17 -16.65 -3.19
CA THR A 57 -15.00 -16.74 -2.30
C THR A 57 -14.45 -15.35 -1.96
N ALA A 58 -14.34 -14.48 -2.96
CA ALA A 58 -13.91 -13.09 -2.73
C ALA A 58 -14.94 -12.31 -1.90
N ARG A 59 -16.24 -12.55 -2.14
CA ARG A 59 -17.33 -11.98 -1.37
C ARG A 59 -17.25 -12.37 0.11
N LYS A 60 -16.95 -13.63 0.44
CA LYS A 60 -16.74 -14.07 1.82
C LYS A 60 -15.59 -13.36 2.54
N TYR A 61 -14.59 -12.87 1.80
CA TYR A 61 -13.53 -12.04 2.37
C TYR A 61 -14.04 -10.65 2.75
N LEU A 62 -14.90 -10.06 1.91
CA LEU A 62 -15.53 -8.74 2.12
C LEU A 62 -16.71 -8.76 3.09
N GLU A 63 -17.22 -9.94 3.43
CA GLU A 63 -18.26 -10.13 4.45
C GLU A 63 -17.65 -10.62 5.78
N GLY A 64 -16.33 -10.81 5.86
CA GLY A 64 -15.66 -11.31 7.06
C GLY A 64 -15.99 -12.77 7.41
N GLU A 65 -16.61 -13.52 6.51
CA GLU A 65 -16.96 -14.94 6.71
C GLU A 65 -15.76 -15.88 6.53
N ALA A 66 -14.73 -15.44 5.80
CA ALA A 66 -13.53 -16.24 5.54
C ALA A 66 -12.26 -15.39 5.51
N LEU A 67 -11.14 -16.00 5.90
CA LEU A 67 -9.81 -15.42 5.74
C LEU A 67 -9.07 -16.08 4.56
N PRO A 68 -8.41 -15.30 3.68
CA PRO A 68 -7.53 -15.87 2.67
C PRO A 68 -6.33 -16.60 3.29
N ARG A 69 -5.83 -17.64 2.60
CA ARG A 69 -4.56 -18.28 2.97
C ARG A 69 -3.40 -17.30 2.77
N ARG A 70 -2.29 -17.48 3.49
CA ARG A 70 -1.11 -16.58 3.49
C ARG A 70 -0.70 -16.12 2.09
N HIS A 71 -0.48 -17.03 1.15
CA HIS A 71 -0.10 -16.68 -0.23
C HIS A 71 -1.10 -15.77 -0.97
N ARG A 72 -2.41 -15.87 -0.68
CA ARG A 72 -3.42 -14.97 -1.28
C ARG A 72 -3.46 -13.63 -0.55
N LEU A 73 -3.31 -13.66 0.77
CA LEU A 73 -3.23 -12.46 1.58
C LEU A 73 -2.04 -11.59 1.13
N GLU A 74 -0.88 -12.20 0.90
CA GLU A 74 0.32 -11.51 0.39
C GLU A 74 0.08 -10.90 -0.99
N ARG A 75 -0.59 -11.60 -1.91
CA ARG A 75 -0.95 -11.05 -3.23
C ARG A 75 -1.92 -9.88 -3.13
N ILE A 76 -2.93 -9.99 -2.27
CA ILE A 76 -3.88 -8.89 -2.03
C ILE A 76 -3.14 -7.69 -1.45
N ALA A 77 -2.26 -7.92 -0.48
CA ALA A 77 -1.48 -6.89 0.18
C ALA A 77 -0.53 -6.18 -0.81
N GLU A 78 0.18 -6.94 -1.65
CA GLU A 78 1.02 -6.41 -2.73
C GLU A 78 0.19 -5.55 -3.71
N TRP A 79 -0.97 -6.06 -4.15
CA TRP A 79 -1.86 -5.34 -5.05
C TRP A 79 -2.37 -4.01 -4.47
N LEU A 80 -2.72 -4.00 -3.18
CA LEU A 80 -3.21 -2.81 -2.47
C LEU A 80 -2.08 -1.94 -1.90
N ASN A 81 -0.82 -2.31 -2.12
CA ASN A 81 0.36 -1.64 -1.55
C ASN A 81 0.28 -1.46 -0.02
N VAL A 82 -0.16 -2.50 0.69
CA VAL A 82 -0.25 -2.55 2.15
C VAL A 82 0.59 -3.71 2.72
N ASN A 83 0.86 -3.66 4.01
CA ASN A 83 1.55 -4.71 4.75
C ASN A 83 0.59 -5.92 4.94
N PRO A 84 1.01 -7.16 4.62
CA PRO A 84 0.18 -8.35 4.77
C PRO A 84 -0.18 -8.68 6.23
N ASP A 85 0.71 -8.39 7.19
CA ASP A 85 0.45 -8.61 8.61
C ASP A 85 -0.53 -7.55 9.14
N TRP A 86 -0.41 -6.30 8.70
CA TRP A 86 -1.42 -5.27 8.98
C TRP A 86 -2.78 -5.64 8.39
N LEU A 87 -2.82 -6.09 7.14
CA LEU A 87 -4.07 -6.47 6.49
C LEU A 87 -4.74 -7.63 7.24
N GLY A 88 -3.97 -8.70 7.52
CA GLY A 88 -4.47 -9.90 8.17
C GLY A 88 -4.88 -9.70 9.63
N SER A 89 -3.97 -9.22 10.47
CA SER A 89 -4.16 -9.14 11.94
C SER A 89 -4.22 -7.72 12.49
N GLY A 90 -4.00 -6.69 11.68
CA GLY A 90 -3.93 -5.30 12.14
C GLY A 90 -2.59 -4.94 12.78
N VAL A 91 -1.57 -5.80 12.68
CA VAL A 91 -0.28 -5.59 13.34
C VAL A 91 0.69 -4.85 12.42
N GLY A 92 1.33 -3.80 12.95
CA GLY A 92 2.36 -3.04 12.26
C GLY A 92 1.80 -1.86 11.44
N PRO A 93 2.67 -1.12 10.73
CA PRO A 93 2.26 -0.01 9.88
C PRO A 93 1.51 -0.52 8.66
N ARG A 94 0.54 0.25 8.16
CA ARG A 94 -0.28 -0.16 7.01
C ARG A 94 0.54 -0.29 5.74
N ASN A 95 1.51 0.59 5.54
CA ASN A 95 2.42 0.58 4.40
C ASN A 95 3.76 1.20 4.81
N ALA A 96 4.78 1.06 3.95
CA ALA A 96 6.10 1.59 4.23
C ALA A 96 6.10 3.13 4.42
N SER A 97 5.19 3.85 3.74
CA SER A 97 5.02 5.30 3.92
C SER A 97 4.53 5.69 5.32
N GLU A 98 3.60 4.94 5.92
CA GLU A 98 3.20 5.18 7.32
C GLU A 98 4.32 4.85 8.30
N GLN A 99 5.16 3.87 8.00
CA GLN A 99 6.34 3.55 8.80
C GLN A 99 7.33 4.72 8.83
N TRP A 100 7.50 5.44 7.70
CA TRP A 100 8.31 6.67 7.65
C TRP A 100 7.57 7.92 8.13
N ALA A 101 6.24 7.96 8.04
CA ALA A 101 5.46 9.07 8.59
C ALA A 101 5.45 9.07 10.13
N GLN A 102 5.67 7.90 10.75
CA GLN A 102 5.88 7.80 12.19
C GLN A 102 7.29 8.26 12.63
N SER A 103 8.26 8.30 11.71
CA SER A 103 9.58 8.89 11.95
C SER A 103 9.58 10.36 11.51
N GLU A 104 9.29 11.24 12.47
CA GLU A 104 9.47 12.70 12.44
C GLU A 104 8.53 13.53 11.55
N ASP A 105 7.91 14.55 12.16
CA ASP A 105 7.40 15.72 11.45
C ASP A 105 8.55 16.33 10.65
N LEU A 106 8.61 16.00 9.35
CA LEU A 106 9.58 16.60 8.45
C LEU A 106 9.45 18.13 8.55
N PRO A 107 10.54 18.87 8.79
CA PRO A 107 10.48 20.31 8.85
C PRO A 107 9.86 20.87 7.57
N ALA A 108 9.13 21.99 7.67
CA ALA A 108 8.38 22.56 6.54
C ALA A 108 9.26 22.77 5.28
N GLU A 109 10.55 23.03 5.48
CA GLU A 109 11.55 23.11 4.43
C GLU A 109 11.74 21.78 3.66
N ALA A 110 11.87 20.65 4.37
CA ALA A 110 12.00 19.33 3.76
C ALA A 110 10.75 18.97 2.94
N LEU A 111 9.56 19.30 3.46
CA LEU A 111 8.31 19.09 2.73
C LEU A 111 8.21 19.97 1.47
N ALA A 112 8.62 21.23 1.56
CA ALA A 112 8.66 22.13 0.42
C ALA A 112 9.63 21.64 -0.67
N LEU A 113 10.81 21.15 -0.26
CA LEU A 113 11.80 20.57 -1.16
C LEU A 113 11.26 19.30 -1.85
N ALA A 114 10.61 18.40 -1.10
CA ALA A 114 10.00 17.20 -1.65
C ALA A 114 8.95 17.54 -2.72
N ARG A 115 8.09 18.54 -2.47
CA ARG A 115 7.09 19.03 -3.43
C ARG A 115 7.74 19.63 -4.68
N ALA A 116 8.75 20.48 -4.50
CA ALA A 116 9.48 21.09 -5.62
C ALA A 116 10.18 20.04 -6.47
N TRP A 117 10.83 19.06 -5.85
CA TRP A 117 11.47 17.95 -6.54
C TRP A 117 10.46 17.08 -7.32
N ALA A 118 9.29 16.80 -6.72
CA ALA A 118 8.23 16.03 -7.36
C ALA A 118 7.60 16.76 -8.57
N ALA A 119 7.74 18.08 -8.68
CA ALA A 119 7.27 18.86 -9.82
C ALA A 119 8.30 18.97 -10.97
N LEU A 120 9.58 18.64 -10.74
CA LEU A 120 10.63 18.76 -11.76
C LEU A 120 10.47 17.73 -12.89
N PRO A 121 10.77 18.07 -14.15
CA PRO A 121 10.96 17.08 -15.21
C PRO A 121 12.05 16.05 -14.87
N LEU A 122 11.91 14.82 -15.34
CA LEU A 122 12.79 13.69 -14.97
C LEU A 122 14.28 13.98 -15.18
N HIS A 123 14.64 14.68 -16.26
CA HIS A 123 16.04 15.01 -16.57
C HIS A 123 16.70 15.97 -15.57
N TYR A 124 15.92 16.72 -14.78
CA TYR A 124 16.42 17.54 -13.68
C TYR A 124 16.50 16.78 -12.35
N ARG A 125 15.74 15.69 -12.18
CA ARG A 125 15.76 14.91 -10.93
C ARG A 125 17.00 14.04 -10.79
N GLU A 126 17.49 13.48 -11.90
CA GLU A 126 18.64 12.57 -11.90
C GLU A 126 19.92 13.20 -11.32
N PRO A 127 20.37 14.40 -11.76
CA PRO A 127 21.59 15.01 -11.21
C PRO A 127 21.44 15.40 -9.74
N ILE A 128 20.27 15.93 -9.35
CA ILE A 128 19.98 16.34 -7.97
C ILE A 128 19.97 15.12 -7.05
N ARG A 129 19.35 14.02 -7.48
CA ARG A 129 19.37 12.74 -6.76
C ARG A 129 20.80 12.26 -6.52
N SER A 130 21.62 12.20 -7.57
CA SER A 130 23.03 11.79 -7.44
C SER A 130 23.80 12.69 -6.47
N SER A 131 23.56 14.01 -6.51
CA SER A 131 24.20 14.94 -5.58
C SER A 131 23.78 14.71 -4.12
N ILE A 132 22.49 14.44 -3.86
CA ILE A 132 21.99 14.17 -2.50
C ILE A 132 22.61 12.88 -1.95
N ILE A 133 22.69 11.82 -2.77
CA ILE A 133 23.30 10.53 -2.36
C ILE A 133 24.82 10.70 -2.15
N LEU A 134 25.51 11.43 -3.03
CA LEU A 134 26.94 11.68 -2.85
C LEU A 134 27.20 12.49 -1.58
N ALA A 135 26.41 13.53 -1.31
CA ALA A 135 26.52 14.31 -0.09
C ALA A 135 26.24 13.46 1.16
N SER A 136 25.24 12.57 1.14
CA SER A 136 24.93 11.70 2.30
C SER A 136 26.03 10.68 2.61
N ILE A 137 26.74 10.19 1.57
CA ILE A 137 27.90 9.32 1.73
C ILE A 137 29.07 10.09 2.34
N VAL A 138 29.36 11.30 1.84
CA VAL A 138 30.48 12.12 2.31
C VAL A 138 30.31 12.54 3.76
N ASP A 139 29.08 12.86 4.18
CA ASP A 139 28.77 13.30 5.55
C ASP A 139 28.56 12.13 6.54
N SER A 140 28.85 10.89 6.12
CA SER A 140 28.77 9.68 6.95
C SER A 140 27.41 9.46 7.61
N LEU A 141 26.32 9.76 6.90
CA LEU A 141 24.98 9.42 7.38
C LEU A 141 24.84 7.89 7.60
N PRO A 142 23.92 7.44 8.46
CA PRO A 142 23.61 6.01 8.59
C PRO A 142 23.18 5.43 7.24
N GLU A 143 23.51 4.17 6.95
CA GLU A 143 23.18 3.52 5.66
C GLU A 143 21.67 3.57 5.36
N GLU A 144 20.81 3.50 6.38
CA GLU A 144 19.35 3.64 6.24
C GLU A 144 18.90 5.01 5.68
N SER A 145 19.72 6.05 5.80
CA SER A 145 19.45 7.40 5.27
C SER A 145 20.06 7.64 3.88
N LYS A 146 20.90 6.71 3.40
CA LYS A 146 21.52 6.79 2.06
C LYS A 146 20.63 6.17 0.98
N GLU A 147 19.75 5.28 1.37
CA GLU A 147 18.80 4.62 0.48
C GLU A 147 17.50 5.41 0.38
N LEU A 148 16.98 5.56 -0.85
CA LEU A 148 15.67 6.17 -1.01
C LEU A 148 14.56 5.18 -0.59
N PRO A 149 13.44 5.69 -0.06
CA PRO A 149 12.30 4.85 0.29
C PRO A 149 11.83 4.00 -0.90
N PRO A 150 11.41 2.72 -0.72
CA PRO A 150 10.86 1.85 -1.74
C PRO A 150 9.82 2.49 -2.68
N ALA A 151 8.98 3.40 -2.20
CA ALA A 151 8.03 4.15 -3.04
C ALA A 151 8.73 5.03 -4.10
N ALA A 152 9.96 5.47 -3.82
CA ALA A 152 10.84 6.22 -4.71
C ALA A 152 11.87 5.34 -5.46
N ALA A 153 11.96 4.03 -5.16
CA ALA A 153 12.88 3.10 -5.84
C ALA A 153 12.53 2.92 -7.33
N GLY A 154 11.26 3.14 -7.72
CA GLY A 154 10.83 3.15 -9.13
C GLY A 154 11.39 4.32 -9.96
N LEU A 155 11.91 5.37 -9.31
CA LEU A 155 12.53 6.51 -10.00
C LEU A 155 13.98 6.23 -10.46
N GLU A 156 14.57 5.09 -10.10
CA GLU A 156 15.95 4.73 -10.47
C GLU A 156 16.08 4.20 -11.90
N ARG A 157 14.98 3.82 -12.56
CA ARG A 157 15.02 3.01 -13.77
C ARG A 157 14.39 3.68 -14.98
N ARG A 158 15.16 4.53 -15.65
CA ARG A 158 15.18 4.65 -17.13
C ARG A 158 16.56 4.93 -17.72
N ARG A 159 17.63 4.31 -17.22
CA ARG A 159 18.79 4.04 -18.07
C ARG A 159 18.48 2.81 -18.93
N LYS A 160 17.66 2.99 -19.97
CA LYS A 160 17.50 2.00 -21.03
C LYS A 160 18.90 1.80 -21.62
N SER A 161 19.52 0.65 -21.36
CA SER A 161 20.73 0.28 -22.09
C SER A 161 20.37 0.31 -23.58
N ARG A 162 20.93 1.27 -24.32
CA ARG A 162 21.00 1.15 -25.77
C ARG A 162 21.83 -0.10 -25.98
N LYS A 163 21.19 -1.22 -26.32
CA LYS A 163 21.90 -2.32 -26.96
C LYS A 163 22.55 -1.72 -28.21
N THR A 164 23.86 -1.54 -28.17
CA THR A 164 24.69 -1.38 -29.35
C THR A 164 24.54 -2.67 -30.14
N HIS A 165 23.89 -2.59 -31.30
CA HIS A 165 24.02 -3.62 -32.32
C HIS A 165 25.42 -3.47 -32.91
N GLU A 166 26.24 -4.49 -32.70
CA GLU A 166 27.43 -4.78 -33.48
C GLU A 166 27.10 -5.99 -34.37
#